data_AF-A0A073ITM5-F1
#
_entry.id   AF-A0A073ITM5-F1
#
_cell.length_a   1.000
_cell.length_b   1.000
_cell.length_c   1.000
_cell.angle_alpha   90.00
_cell.angle_beta   90.00
_cell.angle_gamma   90.00
#
_symmetry.space_group_name_H-M   'P 1'
#
loop_
_entity.id
_entity.type
_entity.pdbx_description
1 polymer ?
#
loop_
_entity_poly.entity_id
_entity_poly.type
_entity_poly.pdbx_seq_one_letter_code
_entity_poly.pdbx_strand_id
1 'polypeptide(L)'
;MNRKIVKKLLCCSAAFLLLSASGARAEVDVVGSPEDGRNSSAEEGAILVDMPSEEVLQKSGEFEELWDGKSEEEKEALREAFFKNMEERVKLYVKLHYWKDDSRGKSELEAFLGECRKELDLAAYRDKDSCPANSCAEVLRSRQRSLNSNELRFYENEVVAYALRIGLREKSE
;
A
#
# COMPACT_ATOMS: atom_id res chain seq x y z
N MET A 1 26.65 32.77 -10.80
CA MET A 1 25.17 32.66 -10.70
C MET A 1 24.76 31.25 -11.09
N ASN A 2 23.98 30.43 -10.38
CA ASN A 2 23.40 30.52 -9.04
C ASN A 2 23.12 29.06 -8.60
N ARG A 3 24.12 28.36 -8.02
CA ARG A 3 24.05 26.95 -7.57
C ARG A 3 23.14 26.70 -6.34
N LYS A 4 22.29 27.66 -5.98
CA LYS A 4 21.47 27.65 -4.74
C LYS A 4 19.98 27.34 -4.95
N ILE A 5 19.51 27.14 -6.18
CA ILE A 5 18.06 27.00 -6.46
C ILE A 5 17.58 25.53 -6.48
N VAL A 6 18.47 24.55 -6.63
CA VAL A 6 18.07 23.13 -6.78
C VAL A 6 17.85 22.40 -5.44
N LYS A 7 18.21 23.00 -4.29
CA LYS A 7 18.06 22.37 -2.96
C LYS A 7 16.78 22.72 -2.19
N LYS A 8 15.83 23.45 -2.79
CA LYS A 8 14.58 23.85 -2.11
C LYS A 8 13.29 23.27 -2.69
N LEU A 9 13.35 22.42 -3.71
CA LEU A 9 12.14 21.83 -4.33
C LEU A 9 11.82 20.39 -3.87
N LEU A 10 12.41 19.94 -2.76
CA LEU A 10 12.23 18.57 -2.24
C LEU A 10 11.43 18.48 -0.93
N CYS A 11 10.79 19.58 -0.49
CA CYS A 11 10.07 19.63 0.79
C CYS A 11 8.55 19.89 0.71
N CYS A 12 7.90 19.84 -0.47
CA CYS A 12 6.47 20.16 -0.56
C CYS A 12 5.55 18.99 -1.01
N SER A 13 6.05 17.76 -1.14
CA SER A 13 5.20 16.62 -1.52
C SER A 13 4.53 15.92 -0.33
N ALA A 14 4.82 16.34 0.90
CA ALA A 14 4.27 15.76 2.14
C ALA A 14 3.02 16.49 2.67
N ALA A 15 2.46 17.43 1.91
CA ALA A 15 1.26 18.19 2.32
C ALA A 15 -0.02 17.80 1.57
N PHE A 16 0.04 16.89 0.59
CA PHE A 16 -1.15 16.45 -0.17
C PHE A 16 -1.84 15.20 0.41
N LEU A 17 -1.27 14.57 1.45
CA LEU A 17 -1.88 13.43 2.16
C LEU A 17 -2.66 13.83 3.42
N LEU A 18 -2.84 15.13 3.69
CA LEU A 18 -3.62 15.62 4.84
C LEU A 18 -4.94 16.32 4.46
N LEU A 19 -5.33 16.30 3.18
CA LEU A 19 -6.50 17.03 2.67
C LEU A 19 -7.68 16.16 2.22
N SER A 20 -7.64 14.85 2.43
CA SER A 20 -8.82 13.98 2.26
C SER A 20 -9.56 13.68 3.57
N ALA A 21 -9.14 14.27 4.70
CA ALA A 21 -9.79 14.08 6.01
C ALA A 21 -10.38 15.36 6.63
N SER A 22 -10.57 16.43 5.85
CA SER A 22 -11.21 17.66 6.34
C SER A 22 -12.15 18.24 5.30
N GLY A 23 -13.33 17.62 5.23
CA GLY A 23 -14.43 18.02 4.35
C GLY A 23 -15.78 17.93 5.02
N ALA A 24 -15.91 18.31 6.30
CA ALA A 24 -17.20 18.65 6.89
C ALA A 24 -17.03 19.63 8.08
N ARG A 25 -17.15 20.92 7.74
CA ARG A 25 -17.64 22.06 8.54
C ARG A 25 -17.07 22.31 9.94
N ALA A 26 -16.37 23.44 10.02
CA ALA A 26 -16.25 24.24 11.22
C ALA A 26 -17.63 24.65 11.75
N GLU A 27 -17.89 24.32 13.02
CA GLU A 27 -18.57 25.24 13.94
C GLU A 27 -17.68 25.34 15.19
N VAL A 28 -17.24 26.58 15.44
CA VAL A 28 -16.56 26.99 16.66
C VAL A 28 -17.65 27.22 17.69
N ASP A 29 -17.67 26.45 18.78
CA ASP A 29 -18.24 26.98 20.02
C ASP A 29 -17.57 26.39 21.28
N VAL A 30 -16.99 27.33 22.02
CA VAL A 30 -16.82 27.45 23.48
C VAL A 30 -16.29 26.26 24.32
N VAL A 31 -15.23 26.62 25.06
CA VAL A 31 -14.61 25.98 26.23
C VAL A 31 -15.59 25.32 27.21
N GLY A 32 -15.32 24.07 27.55
CA GLY A 32 -15.84 23.39 28.76
C GLY A 32 -14.87 22.29 29.21
N SER A 33 -14.30 22.44 30.40
CA SER A 33 -13.48 21.41 31.06
C SER A 33 -14.33 20.20 31.49
N PRO A 34 -13.68 19.04 31.73
CA PRO A 34 -14.36 17.75 31.81
C PRO A 34 -15.11 17.63 33.14
N GLU A 35 -16.20 16.86 33.10
CA GLU A 35 -17.00 16.29 34.20
C GLU A 35 -18.48 16.58 33.91
N ASP A 36 -19.10 15.72 33.09
CA ASP A 36 -20.35 15.07 33.44
C ASP A 36 -20.83 14.20 32.27
N GLY A 37 -21.03 12.92 32.58
CA GLY A 37 -21.38 11.90 31.61
C GLY A 37 -22.74 12.13 30.98
N ARG A 38 -22.84 11.72 29.71
CA ARG A 38 -24.04 11.13 29.14
C ARG A 38 -23.70 10.52 27.79
N ASN A 39 -23.65 9.19 27.77
CA ASN A 39 -23.94 8.30 26.65
C ASN A 39 -24.15 9.00 25.29
N SER A 40 -23.07 9.32 24.60
CA SER A 40 -23.09 9.38 23.13
C SER A 40 -22.50 8.08 22.62
N SER A 41 -23.34 7.04 22.57
CA SER A 41 -23.13 5.90 21.69
C SER A 41 -23.27 6.38 20.24
N ALA A 42 -22.32 7.21 19.80
CA ALA A 42 -22.01 7.33 18.40
C ALA A 42 -21.06 6.16 18.14
N GLU A 43 -21.59 5.05 17.63
CA GLU A 43 -20.77 4.16 16.83
C GLU A 43 -20.32 4.98 15.62
N GLU A 44 -19.21 5.72 15.77
CA GLU A 44 -18.39 6.11 14.64
C GLU A 44 -18.06 4.82 13.91
N GLY A 45 -18.81 4.53 12.84
CA GLY A 45 -18.55 3.38 11.99
C GLY A 45 -17.11 3.51 11.50
N ALA A 46 -16.20 2.72 12.07
CA ALA A 46 -14.81 2.72 11.68
C ALA A 46 -14.77 2.42 10.16
N ILE A 47 -14.26 3.36 9.36
CA ILE A 47 -14.13 3.19 7.91
C ILE A 47 -13.25 1.96 7.68
N LEU A 48 -13.84 0.87 7.19
CA LEU A 48 -13.11 -0.34 6.88
C LEU A 48 -12.30 -0.09 5.60
N VAL A 49 -11.01 -0.41 5.64
CA VAL A 49 -10.17 -0.37 4.44
C VAL A 49 -10.43 -1.63 3.61
N ASP A 50 -10.87 -1.43 2.36
CA ASP A 50 -11.08 -2.51 1.40
C ASP A 50 -9.75 -3.14 0.98
N MET A 51 -9.79 -4.46 0.75
CA MET A 51 -8.64 -5.22 0.29
C MET A 51 -9.04 -6.23 -0.78
N PRO A 52 -8.46 -6.17 -1.99
CA PRO A 52 -7.58 -5.10 -2.48
C PRO A 52 -8.35 -3.77 -2.57
N SER A 53 -7.65 -2.65 -2.41
CA SER A 53 -8.22 -1.33 -2.67
C SER A 53 -8.49 -1.15 -4.18
N GLU A 54 -9.37 -0.20 -4.51
CA GLU A 54 -9.66 0.13 -5.91
C GLU A 54 -8.41 0.58 -6.68
N GLU A 55 -7.50 1.34 -6.05
CA GLU A 55 -6.21 1.72 -6.64
C GLU A 55 -5.38 0.47 -7.00
N VAL A 56 -5.32 -0.51 -6.11
CA VAL A 56 -4.58 -1.76 -6.37
C VAL A 56 -5.22 -2.51 -7.53
N LEU A 57 -6.56 -2.65 -7.55
CA LEU A 57 -7.25 -3.34 -8.64
C LEU A 57 -7.00 -2.68 -10.00
N GLN A 58 -7.14 -1.35 -10.07
CA GLN A 58 -6.91 -0.60 -11.30
C GLN A 58 -5.46 -0.77 -11.79
N LYS A 59 -4.48 -0.53 -10.91
CA LYS A 59 -3.07 -0.57 -11.29
C LYS A 59 -2.57 -1.99 -11.57
N SER A 60 -3.14 -3.01 -10.93
CA SER A 60 -2.86 -4.40 -11.27
C SER A 60 -3.27 -4.70 -12.70
N GLY A 61 -4.43 -4.22 -13.16
CA GLY A 61 -4.85 -4.36 -14.55
C GLY A 61 -3.89 -3.67 -15.52
N GLU A 62 -3.50 -2.43 -15.25
CA GLU A 62 -2.53 -1.69 -16.09
C GLU A 62 -1.14 -2.37 -16.13
N PHE A 63 -0.73 -2.98 -15.02
CA PHE A 63 0.53 -3.71 -14.91
C PHE A 63 0.47 -5.09 -15.60
N GLU A 64 -0.68 -5.76 -15.59
CA GLU A 64 -0.91 -7.00 -16.34
C GLU A 64 -0.85 -6.76 -17.86
N GLU A 65 -1.46 -5.68 -18.35
CA GLU A 65 -1.33 -5.29 -19.76
C GLU A 65 0.13 -5.04 -20.18
N LEU A 66 0.94 -4.47 -19.27
CA LEU A 66 2.38 -4.31 -19.49
C LEU A 66 3.07 -5.68 -19.50
N TRP A 67 2.75 -6.56 -18.56
CA TRP A 67 3.33 -7.89 -18.40
C TRP A 67 3.13 -8.76 -19.65
N ASP A 68 1.93 -8.80 -20.20
CA ASP A 68 1.57 -9.67 -21.33
C ASP A 68 2.33 -9.33 -22.61
N GLY A 69 2.79 -8.08 -22.75
CA GLY A 69 3.54 -7.61 -23.92
C GLY A 69 5.04 -7.86 -23.87
N LYS A 70 5.56 -8.54 -22.83
CA LYS A 70 7.00 -8.62 -22.53
C LYS A 70 7.60 -9.97 -22.86
N SER A 71 8.90 -9.99 -23.20
CA SER A 71 9.66 -11.25 -23.32
C SER A 71 9.82 -11.90 -21.95
N GLU A 72 10.19 -13.18 -21.92
CA GLU A 72 10.41 -13.89 -20.65
C GLU A 72 11.54 -13.26 -19.82
N GLU A 73 12.61 -12.78 -20.47
CA GLU A 73 13.68 -12.05 -19.78
C GLU A 73 13.18 -10.73 -19.18
N GLU A 74 12.35 -9.98 -19.91
CA GLU A 74 11.75 -8.74 -19.42
C GLU A 74 10.75 -8.99 -18.28
N LYS A 75 9.96 -10.07 -18.36
CA LYS A 75 9.05 -10.51 -17.30
C LYS A 75 9.80 -10.87 -16.03
N GLU A 76 10.93 -11.57 -16.13
CA GLU A 76 11.78 -11.86 -14.97
C GLU A 76 12.27 -10.56 -14.32
N ALA A 77 12.80 -9.63 -15.10
CA ALA A 77 13.27 -8.34 -14.59
C ALA A 77 12.14 -7.53 -13.92
N LEU A 78 10.94 -7.51 -14.51
CA LEU A 78 9.77 -6.87 -13.94
C LEU A 78 9.34 -7.53 -12.62
N ARG A 79 9.38 -8.86 -12.56
CA ARG A 79 9.04 -9.62 -11.34
C ARG A 79 10.03 -9.33 -10.22
N GLU A 80 11.33 -9.38 -10.50
CA GLU A 80 12.37 -9.05 -9.53
C GLU A 80 12.22 -7.61 -9.01
N ALA A 81 12.00 -6.65 -9.91
CA ALA A 81 11.78 -5.26 -9.55
C ALA A 81 10.53 -5.11 -8.67
N PHE A 82 9.41 -5.73 -9.07
CA PHE A 82 8.15 -5.69 -8.32
C PHE A 82 8.34 -6.10 -6.86
N PHE A 83 8.90 -7.28 -6.61
CA PHE A 83 9.09 -7.75 -5.24
C PHE A 83 10.14 -6.97 -4.46
N LYS A 84 11.23 -6.53 -5.12
CA LYS A 84 12.22 -5.68 -4.48
C LYS A 84 11.59 -4.40 -3.94
N ASN A 85 10.69 -3.77 -4.71
CA ASN A 85 9.99 -2.56 -4.27
C ASN A 85 9.06 -2.82 -3.09
N MET A 86 8.36 -3.95 -3.10
CA MET A 86 7.52 -4.32 -1.95
C MET A 86 8.38 -4.48 -0.69
N GLU A 87 9.52 -5.17 -0.77
CA GLU A 87 10.45 -5.34 0.35
C GLU A 87 11.01 -4.00 0.85
N GLU A 88 11.42 -3.11 -0.05
CA GLU A 88 11.89 -1.78 0.30
C GLU A 88 10.80 -0.95 0.99
N ARG A 89 9.55 -1.07 0.53
CA ARG A 89 8.40 -0.40 1.14
C ARG A 89 8.09 -0.93 2.54
N VAL A 90 8.16 -2.24 2.75
CA VAL A 90 8.01 -2.84 4.09
C VAL A 90 9.12 -2.39 5.03
N LYS A 91 10.39 -2.42 4.59
CA LYS A 91 11.54 -1.91 5.38
C LYS A 91 11.34 -0.44 5.78
N LEU A 92 10.78 0.38 4.89
CA LEU A 92 10.47 1.76 5.19
C LEU A 92 9.40 1.89 6.28
N TYR A 93 8.31 1.11 6.21
CA TYR A 93 7.27 1.16 7.25
C TYR A 93 7.77 0.72 8.62
N VAL A 94 8.54 -0.37 8.68
CA VAL A 94 9.18 -0.82 9.93
C VAL A 94 9.99 0.31 10.56
N LYS A 95 10.77 1.04 9.73
CA LYS A 95 11.57 2.19 10.17
C LYS A 95 10.73 3.38 10.61
N LEU A 96 9.70 3.76 9.85
CA LEU A 96 8.88 4.94 10.13
C LEU A 96 8.01 4.78 11.38
N HIS A 97 7.53 3.56 11.63
CA HIS A 97 6.67 3.26 12.77
C HIS A 97 7.43 2.83 14.03
N TYR A 98 8.78 2.87 14.00
CA TYR A 98 9.65 2.43 15.09
C TYR A 98 9.27 1.04 15.61
N TRP A 99 8.85 0.18 14.69
CA TRP A 99 8.43 -1.17 15.01
C TRP A 99 9.64 -1.98 15.49
N LYS A 100 9.50 -2.59 16.67
CA LYS A 100 10.47 -3.55 17.18
C LYS A 100 10.56 -4.75 16.25
N ASP A 101 11.67 -5.47 16.34
CA ASP A 101 11.92 -6.65 15.50
C ASP A 101 10.88 -7.76 15.69
N ASP A 102 10.25 -7.84 16.87
CA ASP A 102 9.18 -8.77 17.24
C ASP A 102 7.78 -8.16 17.13
N SER A 103 7.64 -6.97 16.53
CA SER A 103 6.35 -6.33 16.40
C SER A 103 5.42 -7.12 15.47
N ARG A 104 4.13 -7.13 15.85
CA ARG A 104 3.08 -7.74 15.04
C ARG A 104 3.01 -7.12 13.64
N GLY A 105 3.09 -5.79 13.53
CA GLY A 105 2.99 -5.12 12.23
C GLY A 105 4.09 -5.53 11.25
N LYS A 106 5.34 -5.61 11.72
CA LYS A 106 6.45 -6.13 10.91
C LYS A 106 6.20 -7.57 10.48
N SER A 107 5.84 -8.44 11.43
CA SER A 107 5.60 -9.86 11.17
C SER A 107 4.48 -10.08 10.13
N GLU A 108 3.41 -9.30 10.20
CA GLU A 108 2.28 -9.38 9.27
C GLU A 108 2.67 -8.91 7.86
N LEU A 109 3.44 -7.82 7.74
CA LEU A 109 3.91 -7.36 6.42
C LEU A 109 4.94 -8.32 5.80
N GLU A 110 5.84 -8.90 6.60
CA GLU A 110 6.80 -9.90 6.13
C GLU A 110 6.09 -11.20 5.73
N ALA A 111 5.08 -11.63 6.49
CA ALA A 111 4.23 -12.77 6.13
C ALA A 111 3.49 -12.51 4.82
N PHE A 112 2.90 -11.32 4.66
CA PHE A 112 2.23 -10.91 3.43
C PHE A 112 3.16 -10.99 2.20
N LEU A 113 4.40 -10.47 2.31
CA LEU A 113 5.41 -10.60 1.24
C LEU A 113 5.67 -12.07 0.89
N GLY A 114 5.83 -12.92 1.91
CA GLY A 114 6.04 -14.35 1.72
C GLY A 114 4.87 -15.06 1.05
N GLU A 115 3.64 -14.70 1.42
CA GLU A 115 2.40 -15.22 0.83
C GLU A 115 2.26 -14.83 -0.65
N CYS A 116 2.55 -13.57 -1.00
CA CYS A 116 2.58 -13.12 -2.40
C CYS A 116 3.55 -13.95 -3.26
N ARG A 117 4.78 -14.16 -2.78
CA ARG A 117 5.79 -14.96 -3.48
C ARG A 117 5.34 -16.41 -3.64
N LYS A 118 4.82 -16.99 -2.56
CA LYS A 118 4.30 -18.36 -2.56
C LYS A 118 3.14 -18.54 -3.53
N GLU A 119 2.19 -17.60 -3.58
CA GLU A 119 1.07 -17.68 -4.51
C GLU A 119 1.54 -17.57 -5.97
N LEU A 120 2.56 -16.76 -6.24
CA LEU A 120 3.17 -16.69 -7.56
C LEU A 120 3.86 -18.00 -7.96
N ASP A 121 4.66 -18.58 -7.07
CA ASP A 121 5.30 -19.88 -7.30
C ASP A 121 4.26 -20.96 -7.58
N LEU A 122 3.18 -20.98 -6.78
CA LEU A 122 2.05 -21.91 -6.97
C LEU A 122 1.33 -21.70 -8.30
N ALA A 123 1.20 -20.46 -8.78
CA ALA A 123 0.63 -20.18 -10.09
C ALA A 123 1.55 -20.71 -11.21
N ALA A 124 2.85 -20.51 -11.09
CA ALA A 124 3.84 -21.04 -12.03
C ALA A 124 3.84 -22.58 -12.07
N TYR A 125 3.73 -23.25 -10.92
CA TYR A 125 3.56 -24.72 -10.85
C TYR A 125 2.30 -25.25 -11.54
N ARG A 126 1.29 -24.39 -11.75
CA ARG A 126 0.04 -24.73 -12.44
C ARG A 126 0.09 -24.39 -13.94
N ASP A 127 1.29 -24.21 -14.50
CA ASP A 127 1.56 -23.79 -15.88
C ASP A 127 0.80 -22.51 -16.30
N LYS A 128 0.60 -21.59 -15.34
CA LYS A 128 0.09 -20.26 -15.63
C LYS A 128 1.26 -19.29 -15.61
N ASP A 129 1.58 -18.71 -16.77
CA ASP A 129 2.31 -17.46 -16.78
C ASP A 129 1.49 -16.45 -15.96
N SER A 130 2.03 -16.04 -14.83
CA SER A 130 1.27 -15.33 -13.80
C SER A 130 1.96 -14.01 -13.52
N CYS A 131 1.21 -12.94 -13.74
CA CYS A 131 1.60 -11.61 -13.35
C CYS A 131 1.73 -11.54 -11.80
N PRO A 132 2.84 -11.02 -11.24
CA PRO A 132 3.01 -10.91 -9.79
C PRO A 132 1.93 -10.03 -9.12
N ALA A 133 1.38 -9.05 -9.85
CA ALA A 133 0.30 -8.20 -9.39
C ALA A 133 -0.97 -8.99 -9.03
N ASN A 134 -1.31 -10.00 -9.85
CA ASN A 134 -2.51 -10.81 -9.66
C ASN A 134 -2.36 -11.75 -8.48
N SER A 135 -1.20 -12.38 -8.32
CA SER A 135 -0.89 -13.21 -7.14
C SER A 135 -1.02 -12.41 -5.84
N CYS A 136 -0.49 -11.19 -5.80
CA CYS A 136 -0.66 -10.34 -4.61
C CYS A 136 -2.09 -9.85 -4.40
N ALA A 137 -2.85 -9.57 -5.46
CA ALA A 137 -4.26 -9.21 -5.34
C ALA A 137 -5.10 -10.36 -4.75
N GLU A 138 -4.83 -11.61 -5.14
CA GLU A 138 -5.48 -12.79 -4.53
C GLU A 138 -5.14 -12.94 -3.04
N VAL A 139 -3.87 -12.72 -2.67
CA VAL A 139 -3.46 -12.73 -1.26
C VAL A 139 -4.20 -11.66 -0.47
N LEU A 140 -4.28 -10.42 -0.98
CA LEU A 140 -5.04 -9.33 -0.35
C LEU A 140 -6.53 -9.70 -0.17
N ARG A 141 -7.18 -10.30 -1.18
CA ARG A 141 -8.57 -10.79 -1.09
C ARG A 141 -8.73 -11.82 0.04
N SER A 142 -7.77 -12.74 0.16
CA SER A 142 -7.80 -13.78 1.19
C SER A 142 -7.64 -13.20 2.61
N ARG A 143 -6.75 -12.21 2.76
CA ARG A 143 -6.46 -11.55 4.04
C ARG A 143 -7.55 -10.57 4.48
N GLN A 144 -8.39 -10.08 3.55
CA GLN A 144 -9.54 -9.21 3.86
C GLN A 144 -10.46 -9.81 4.94
N ARG A 145 -10.54 -11.14 5.01
CA ARG A 145 -11.41 -11.85 5.95
C ARG A 145 -10.76 -12.10 7.31
N SER A 146 -9.43 -12.07 7.41
CA SER A 146 -8.68 -12.45 8.62
C SER A 146 -8.06 -11.26 9.36
N LEU A 147 -7.78 -10.15 8.67
CA LEU A 147 -7.18 -8.97 9.28
C LEU A 147 -8.23 -8.04 9.89
N ASN A 148 -8.20 -7.89 11.22
CA ASN A 148 -9.07 -6.97 11.95
C ASN A 148 -8.43 -5.57 12.19
N SER A 149 -7.33 -5.24 11.50
CA SER A 149 -6.64 -3.95 11.62
C SER A 149 -6.71 -3.16 10.33
N ASN A 150 -7.39 -1.99 10.36
CA ASN A 150 -7.42 -1.06 9.24
C ASN A 150 -6.04 -0.50 8.88
N GLU A 151 -5.18 -0.32 9.88
CA GLU A 151 -3.81 0.14 9.67
C GLU A 151 -3.01 -0.89 8.85
N LEU A 152 -3.11 -2.18 9.20
CA LEU A 152 -2.44 -3.23 8.43
C LEU A 152 -3.04 -3.39 7.03
N ARG A 153 -4.38 -3.30 6.91
CA ARG A 153 -5.05 -3.32 5.60
C ARG A 153 -4.58 -2.19 4.69
N PHE A 154 -4.37 -1.01 5.26
CA PHE A 154 -3.80 0.13 4.55
C PHE A 154 -2.36 -0.16 4.11
N TYR A 155 -1.51 -0.66 5.00
CA TYR A 155 -0.10 -0.93 4.65
C TYR A 155 0.05 -2.03 3.61
N GLU A 156 -0.71 -3.12 3.68
CA GLU A 156 -0.64 -4.20 2.69
C GLU A 156 -1.07 -3.70 1.29
N ASN A 157 -2.13 -2.90 1.21
CA ASN A 157 -2.52 -2.24 -0.04
C ASN A 157 -1.42 -1.29 -0.56
N GLU A 158 -0.87 -0.44 0.31
CA GLU A 158 0.17 0.51 -0.08
C GLU A 158 1.46 -0.16 -0.56
N VAL A 159 1.84 -1.28 0.03
CA VAL A 159 3.00 -2.07 -0.40
C VAL A 159 2.83 -2.53 -1.85
N VAL A 160 1.66 -3.07 -2.20
CA VAL A 160 1.35 -3.49 -3.57
C VAL A 160 1.23 -2.29 -4.51
N ALA A 161 0.46 -1.27 -4.13
CA ALA A 161 0.27 -0.06 -4.93
C ALA A 161 1.60 0.66 -5.22
N TYR A 162 2.55 0.62 -4.30
CA TYR A 162 3.90 1.17 -4.51
C TYR A 162 4.67 0.38 -5.57
N ALA A 163 4.68 -0.96 -5.48
CA ALA A 163 5.37 -1.81 -6.44
C ALA A 163 4.81 -1.70 -7.86
N LEU A 164 3.49 -1.54 -8.00
CA LEU A 164 2.81 -1.37 -9.29
C LEU A 164 3.18 -0.07 -10.03
N ARG A 165 3.66 0.96 -9.32
CA ARG A 165 4.00 2.27 -9.94
C ARG A 165 5.25 2.23 -10.82
N ILE A 166 6.07 1.19 -10.73
CA ILE A 166 7.34 1.10 -11.47
C ILE A 166 7.13 0.81 -12.94
N GLY A 167 6.30 -0.18 -13.28
CA GLY A 167 6.01 -0.52 -14.68
C GLY A 167 5.33 0.62 -15.46
N LEU A 168 4.60 1.49 -14.75
CA LEU A 168 3.87 2.61 -15.36
C LEU A 168 4.73 3.84 -15.64
N ARG A 169 5.85 4.03 -14.92
CA ARG A 169 6.75 5.17 -15.16
C ARG A 169 7.56 5.00 -16.46
N GLU A 170 7.90 3.78 -16.84
CA GLU A 170 8.63 3.50 -18.08
C GLU A 170 7.79 3.76 -19.34
N LYS A 171 6.44 3.77 -19.26
CA LYS A 171 5.56 4.17 -20.38
C LYS A 171 5.52 5.69 -20.63
N SER A 172 6.04 6.50 -19.71
CA SER A 172 5.88 7.96 -19.72
C SER A 172 7.14 8.76 -20.12
N GLU A 173 8.20 8.07 -20.54
CA GLU A 173 9.42 8.65 -21.14
C GLU A 173 9.56 8.22 -22.61
#